data_AF-A0A0F9MZT5-F1
#
_entry.id   AF-A0A0F9MZT5-F1
#
_cell.length_a   1.000
_cell.length_b   1.000
_cell.length_c   1.000
_cell.angle_alpha   90.00
_cell.angle_beta   90.00
_cell.angle_gamma   90.00
#
_symmetry.space_group_name_H-M   'P 1'
#
loop_
_entity.id
_entity.type
_entity.pdbx_description
1 polymer ?
#
loop_
_entity_poly.entity_id
_entity_poly.type
_entity_poly.pdbx_seq_one_letter_code
_entity_poly.pdbx_strand_id
1 'polypeptide(L)'
;MKAHNKEYRKKNKERIREVNKRYREKLGEVFKERAREYARGWRKRHPEKSRQVVLNYALKNKVKVRERRQASARKLKIEVLTHYAGDILGCVTCGESRLACLSIDHIAGGGYQERKNANKNGTRLYQWLKSEGYPEGYQTLCMNCQFIKREDQKEFRYAKNQ
;
A
#
# COMPACT_ATOMS: atom_id res chain seq x y z
N MET A 1 1.28 6.58 -51.89
CA MET A 1 0.35 6.85 -50.76
C MET A 1 1.00 7.31 -49.45
N LYS A 2 2.04 6.66 -48.91
CA LYS A 2 2.62 7.01 -47.58
C LYS A 2 3.32 8.38 -47.52
N ALA A 3 4.01 8.80 -48.59
CA ALA A 3 4.73 10.07 -48.65
C ALA A 3 3.82 11.32 -48.67
N HIS A 4 2.75 11.27 -49.48
CA HIS A 4 1.73 12.33 -49.58
C HIS A 4 1.06 12.62 -48.22
N ASN A 5 0.85 11.58 -47.41
CA ASN A 5 0.28 11.69 -46.06
C ASN A 5 1.27 12.35 -45.07
N LYS A 6 2.58 12.18 -45.26
CA LYS A 6 3.63 12.80 -44.42
C LYS A 6 3.73 14.31 -44.69
N GLU A 7 3.70 14.72 -45.95
CA GLU A 7 3.79 16.13 -46.33
C GLU A 7 2.53 16.91 -45.94
N TYR A 8 1.34 16.32 -46.13
CA TYR A 8 0.08 16.87 -45.65
C TYR A 8 0.08 17.08 -44.13
N ARG A 9 0.56 16.09 -43.35
CA ARG A 9 0.68 16.20 -41.89
C ARG A 9 1.67 17.29 -41.44
N LYS A 10 2.74 17.52 -42.21
CA LYS A 10 3.73 18.57 -41.94
C LYS A 10 3.13 19.96 -42.21
N LYS A 11 2.47 20.14 -43.38
CA LYS A 11 1.81 21.39 -43.78
C LYS A 11 0.61 21.76 -42.90
N ASN A 12 -0.09 20.78 -42.35
CA ASN A 12 -1.29 20.98 -41.52
C ASN A 12 -1.08 20.68 -40.02
N LYS A 13 0.18 20.71 -39.55
CA LYS A 13 0.57 20.23 -38.21
C LYS A 13 -0.22 20.91 -37.08
N GLU A 14 -0.44 22.22 -37.17
CA GLU A 14 -1.16 23.00 -36.15
C GLU A 14 -2.66 22.69 -36.17
N ARG A 15 -3.29 22.70 -37.34
CA ARG A 15 -4.68 22.29 -37.52
C ARG A 15 -4.94 20.88 -36.99
N ILE A 16 -4.05 19.94 -37.31
CA ILE A 16 -4.13 18.55 -36.83
C ILE A 16 -3.96 18.48 -35.31
N ARG A 17 -3.05 19.27 -34.72
CA ARG A 17 -2.88 19.35 -33.27
C ARG A 17 -4.14 19.88 -32.60
N GLU A 18 -4.75 20.92 -33.14
CA GLU A 18 -5.95 21.54 -32.59
C GLU A 18 -7.16 20.61 -32.68
N VAL A 19 -7.38 19.96 -33.83
CA VAL A 19 -8.43 18.94 -34.01
C VAL A 19 -8.21 17.76 -33.05
N ASN A 20 -6.97 17.27 -32.91
CA ASN A 20 -6.65 16.21 -31.96
C ASN A 20 -6.78 16.64 -30.51
N LYS A 21 -6.61 17.93 -30.20
CA LYS A 21 -6.83 18.50 -28.86
C LYS A 21 -8.33 18.51 -28.56
N ARG A 22 -9.15 19.11 -29.43
CA ARG A 22 -10.63 19.13 -29.31
C ARG A 22 -11.22 17.73 -29.23
N TYR A 23 -10.70 16.79 -30.02
CA TYR A 23 -11.11 15.38 -29.97
C TYR A 23 -10.74 14.72 -28.63
N ARG A 24 -9.52 14.96 -28.14
CA ARG A 24 -9.06 14.47 -26.82
C ARG A 24 -9.81 15.11 -25.66
N GLU A 25 -10.27 16.35 -25.79
CA GLU A 25 -11.07 17.03 -24.77
C GLU A 25 -12.51 16.52 -24.78
N LYS A 26 -13.15 16.45 -25.95
CA LYS A 26 -14.55 16.05 -26.11
C LYS A 26 -14.81 14.57 -25.82
N LEU A 27 -13.84 13.70 -26.09
CA LEU A 27 -14.00 12.25 -25.96
C LEU A 27 -12.97 11.62 -25.01
N GLY A 28 -12.16 12.44 -24.33
CA GLY A 28 -11.03 11.99 -23.52
C GLY A 28 -11.42 10.99 -22.45
N GLU A 29 -12.48 11.27 -21.70
CA GLU A 29 -12.95 10.38 -20.64
C GLU A 29 -13.54 9.08 -21.19
N VAL A 30 -14.36 9.14 -22.23
CA VAL A 30 -14.95 7.95 -22.88
C VAL A 30 -13.86 7.05 -23.48
N PHE A 31 -12.84 7.61 -24.13
CA PHE A 31 -11.72 6.84 -24.65
C PHE A 31 -10.83 6.26 -23.55
N LYS A 32 -10.59 7.02 -22.47
CA LYS A 32 -9.86 6.53 -21.30
C LYS A 32 -10.60 5.35 -20.67
N GLU A 33 -11.91 5.45 -20.52
CA GLU A 33 -12.75 4.39 -19.99
C GLU A 33 -12.73 3.15 -20.88
N ARG A 34 -12.97 3.30 -22.18
CA ARG A 34 -12.92 2.19 -23.14
C ARG A 34 -11.53 1.51 -23.17
N ALA A 35 -10.46 2.30 -23.07
CA ALA A 35 -9.10 1.76 -22.98
C ALA A 35 -8.87 0.99 -21.67
N ARG A 36 -9.39 1.50 -20.54
CA ARG A 36 -9.35 0.80 -19.24
C ARG A 36 -10.13 -0.51 -19.30
N GLU A 37 -11.33 -0.51 -19.87
CA GLU A 37 -12.14 -1.71 -20.07
C GLU A 37 -11.46 -2.74 -20.94
N TYR A 38 -10.95 -2.33 -22.10
CA TYR A 38 -10.19 -3.20 -22.98
C TYR A 38 -8.99 -3.81 -22.24
N ALA A 39 -8.24 -3.00 -21.49
CA ALA A 39 -7.11 -3.48 -20.70
C ALA A 39 -7.54 -4.45 -19.59
N ARG A 40 -8.65 -4.18 -18.88
CA ARG A 40 -9.23 -5.10 -17.88
C ARG A 40 -9.61 -6.44 -18.52
N GLY A 41 -10.34 -6.39 -19.64
CA GLY A 41 -10.75 -7.57 -20.39
C GLY A 41 -9.57 -8.36 -20.97
N TRP A 42 -8.52 -7.68 -21.42
CA TRP A 42 -7.29 -8.33 -21.88
C TRP A 42 -6.56 -9.05 -20.74
N ARG A 43 -6.42 -8.42 -19.57
CA ARG A 43 -5.80 -9.05 -18.39
C ARG A 43 -6.56 -10.30 -17.92
N LYS A 44 -7.91 -10.23 -17.93
CA LYS A 44 -8.77 -11.37 -17.57
C LYS A 44 -8.61 -12.54 -18.54
N ARG A 45 -8.52 -12.27 -19.85
CA ARG A 45 -8.34 -13.30 -20.89
C ARG A 45 -6.91 -13.82 -21.00
N HIS A 46 -5.92 -13.05 -20.54
CA HIS A 46 -4.49 -13.38 -20.64
C HIS A 46 -3.77 -13.19 -19.30
N PRO A 47 -4.15 -13.96 -18.25
CA PRO A 47 -3.60 -13.79 -16.90
C PRO A 47 -2.10 -14.11 -16.86
N GLU A 48 -1.66 -15.17 -17.54
CA GLU A 48 -0.25 -15.57 -17.58
C GLU A 48 0.63 -14.53 -18.26
N LYS A 49 0.24 -14.05 -19.45
CA LYS A 49 0.97 -12.98 -20.15
C LYS A 49 1.06 -11.72 -19.30
N SER A 50 -0.03 -11.35 -18.64
CA SER A 50 -0.07 -10.22 -17.70
C SER A 50 0.91 -10.43 -16.54
N ARG A 51 0.92 -11.61 -15.93
CA ARG A 51 1.83 -11.99 -14.84
C ARG A 51 3.28 -11.95 -15.30
N GLN A 52 3.59 -12.46 -16.49
CA GLN A 52 4.94 -12.47 -17.04
C GLN A 52 5.48 -11.06 -17.28
N VAL A 53 4.64 -10.14 -17.78
CA VAL A 53 5.02 -8.73 -17.94
C VAL A 53 5.39 -8.10 -16.60
N VAL A 54 4.56 -8.31 -15.57
CA VAL A 54 4.83 -7.79 -14.21
C VAL A 54 6.10 -8.40 -13.63
N LEU A 55 6.28 -9.71 -13.78
CA LEU A 55 7.48 -10.42 -13.32
C LEU A 55 8.74 -9.87 -14.01
N ASN A 56 8.73 -9.76 -15.34
CA ASN A 56 9.85 -9.23 -16.12
C ASN A 56 10.20 -7.79 -15.70
N TYR A 57 9.20 -6.96 -15.46
CA TYR A 57 9.42 -5.62 -14.94
C TYR A 57 10.10 -5.65 -13.57
N ALA A 58 9.59 -6.48 -12.64
CA ALA A 58 10.15 -6.60 -11.30
C ALA A 58 11.58 -7.15 -11.28
N LEU A 59 11.89 -8.11 -12.15
CA LEU A 59 13.22 -8.69 -12.32
C LEU A 59 14.22 -7.68 -12.90
N LYS A 60 13.79 -6.88 -13.88
CA LYS A 60 14.64 -5.83 -14.48
C LYS A 60 14.83 -4.63 -13.55
N ASN A 61 13.91 -4.38 -12.62
CA ASN A 61 13.89 -3.19 -11.77
C ASN A 61 13.89 -3.53 -10.27
N LYS A 62 14.63 -4.56 -9.85
CA LYS A 62 14.61 -5.10 -8.48
C LYS A 62 14.77 -4.02 -7.40
N VAL A 63 15.78 -3.15 -7.54
CA VAL A 63 16.08 -2.08 -6.59
C VAL A 63 14.91 -1.11 -6.49
N LYS A 64 14.45 -0.56 -7.62
CA LYS A 64 13.32 0.37 -7.68
C LYS A 64 12.03 -0.20 -7.11
N VAL A 65 11.76 -1.49 -7.35
CA VAL A 65 10.60 -2.17 -6.78
C VAL A 65 10.75 -2.32 -5.26
N ARG A 66 11.94 -2.69 -4.77
CA ARG A 66 12.23 -2.80 -3.34
C ARG A 66 12.07 -1.45 -2.63
N GLU A 67 12.67 -0.38 -3.15
CA GLU A 67 12.57 0.97 -2.60
C GLU A 67 11.12 1.45 -2.54
N ARG A 68 10.36 1.26 -3.62
CA ARG A 68 8.92 1.60 -3.63
C ARG A 68 8.15 0.83 -2.56
N ARG A 69 8.42 -0.47 -2.41
CA ARG A 69 7.77 -1.31 -1.37
C ARG A 69 8.13 -0.82 0.03
N GLN A 70 9.40 -0.52 0.29
CA GLN A 70 9.86 0.00 1.57
C GLN A 70 9.25 1.37 1.88
N ALA A 71 9.22 2.29 0.92
CA ALA A 71 8.59 3.60 1.08
C ALA A 71 7.09 3.47 1.38
N SER A 72 6.38 2.59 0.66
CA SER A 72 4.94 2.34 0.88
C SER A 72 4.68 1.73 2.26
N ALA A 73 5.50 0.74 2.66
CA ALA A 73 5.39 0.11 3.98
C ALA A 73 5.70 1.10 5.11
N ARG A 74 6.71 1.97 4.94
CA ARG A 74 7.05 3.01 5.91
C ARG A 74 5.92 4.03 6.06
N LYS A 75 5.33 4.49 4.95
CA LYS A 75 4.19 5.42 4.97
C LYS A 75 3.01 4.83 5.73
N LEU A 76 2.65 3.58 5.42
CA LEU A 76 1.58 2.87 6.10
C LEU A 76 1.87 2.67 7.59
N LYS A 77 3.12 2.31 7.95
CA LYS A 77 3.52 2.15 9.34
C LYS A 77 3.34 3.47 10.12
N ILE A 78 3.80 4.60 9.57
CA ILE A 78 3.62 5.92 10.20
C ILE A 78 2.14 6.22 10.39
N GLU A 79 1.34 6.12 9.32
CA GLU A 79 -0.09 6.43 9.33
C GLU A 79 -0.84 5.66 10.43
N VAL A 80 -0.64 4.34 10.49
CA VAL A 80 -1.33 3.49 11.47
C VAL A 80 -0.82 3.73 12.89
N LEU A 81 0.49 3.89 13.09
CA LEU A 81 1.03 4.14 14.43
C LEU A 81 0.59 5.51 14.97
N THR A 82 0.52 6.53 14.12
CA THR A 82 0.00 7.84 14.52
C THR A 82 -1.45 7.75 14.96
N HIS A 83 -2.30 7.02 14.23
CA HIS A 83 -3.69 6.82 14.61
C HIS A 83 -3.81 6.20 16.01
N TYR A 84 -3.12 5.08 16.25
CA TYR A 84 -3.15 4.37 17.54
C TYR A 84 -2.31 5.02 18.65
N ALA A 85 -1.77 6.20 18.40
CA ALA A 85 -1.07 7.02 19.38
C ALA A 85 -1.86 8.28 19.79
N GLY A 86 -3.07 8.49 19.27
CA GLY A 86 -3.85 9.71 19.51
C GLY A 86 -3.35 10.90 18.68
N ASP A 87 -3.14 10.68 17.38
CA ASP A 87 -2.76 11.67 16.35
C ASP A 87 -1.33 12.23 16.43
N ILE A 88 -0.56 11.87 17.45
CA ILE A 88 0.87 12.22 17.56
C ILE A 88 1.70 10.95 17.49
N LEU A 89 2.61 10.83 16.52
CA LEU A 89 3.45 9.65 16.37
C LEU A 89 4.37 9.47 17.60
N GLY A 90 4.02 8.54 18.48
CA GLY A 90 4.83 8.21 19.65
C GLY A 90 4.25 7.06 20.45
N CYS A 91 5.06 6.52 21.36
CA CYS A 91 4.60 5.58 22.37
C CYS A 91 3.61 6.28 23.31
N VAL A 92 2.41 5.73 23.47
CA VAL A 92 1.38 6.32 24.35
C VAL A 92 1.78 6.33 25.83
N THR A 93 2.77 5.52 26.22
CA THR A 93 3.24 5.42 27.61
C THR A 93 4.41 6.34 27.91
N CYS A 94 5.46 6.35 27.06
CA CYS A 94 6.72 7.03 27.37
C CYS A 94 7.14 8.12 26.37
N GLY A 95 6.35 8.35 25.32
CA GLY A 95 6.62 9.41 24.34
C GLY A 95 7.76 9.12 23.34
N GLU A 96 8.41 7.95 23.38
CA GLU A 96 9.40 7.55 22.37
C GLU A 96 8.81 7.71 20.96
N SER A 97 9.50 8.44 20.08
CA SER A 97 8.98 8.83 18.75
C SER A 97 9.79 8.26 17.59
N ARG A 98 10.92 7.59 17.85
CA ARG A 98 11.69 6.90 16.82
C ARG A 98 10.88 5.75 16.25
N LEU A 99 10.47 5.89 14.98
CA LEU A 99 9.67 4.89 14.24
C LEU A 99 10.23 3.45 14.31
N ALA A 100 11.55 3.28 14.45
CA ALA A 100 12.20 1.98 14.58
C ALA A 100 11.86 1.28 15.90
N CYS A 101 11.58 2.03 16.95
CA CYS A 101 11.25 1.54 18.29
C CYS A 101 9.76 1.24 18.46
N LEU A 102 8.90 1.79 17.58
CA LEU A 102 7.44 1.71 17.68
C LEU A 102 6.85 0.48 17.00
N SER A 103 5.83 -0.10 17.64
CA SER A 103 5.01 -1.20 17.15
C SER A 103 3.57 -1.06 17.62
N ILE A 104 2.68 -1.80 16.98
CA ILE A 104 1.30 -2.01 17.45
C ILE A 104 1.30 -3.04 18.58
N ASP A 105 0.57 -2.72 19.63
CA ASP A 105 0.27 -3.56 20.77
C ASP A 105 -1.24 -3.74 20.93
N HIS A 106 -1.64 -4.85 21.54
CA HIS A 106 -3.03 -5.15 21.85
C HIS A 106 -3.35 -4.72 23.28
N ILE A 107 -4.31 -3.81 23.45
CA ILE A 107 -4.67 -3.25 24.76
C ILE A 107 -5.07 -4.36 25.74
N ALA A 108 -5.94 -5.27 25.31
CA ALA A 108 -6.41 -6.42 26.10
C ALA A 108 -5.53 -7.67 25.97
N GLY A 109 -4.33 -7.55 25.40
CA GLY A 109 -3.47 -8.68 25.10
C GLY A 109 -3.99 -9.54 23.95
N GLY A 110 -3.63 -10.83 23.92
CA GLY A 110 -4.14 -11.77 22.92
C GLY A 110 -3.47 -11.68 21.53
N GLY A 111 -2.50 -10.78 21.34
CA GLY A 111 -1.78 -10.64 20.06
C GLY A 111 -1.09 -11.92 19.57
N TYR A 112 -0.78 -12.87 20.46
CA TYR A 112 -0.30 -14.19 20.05
C TYR A 112 -1.37 -14.99 19.31
N GLN A 113 -2.60 -15.04 19.82
CA GLN A 113 -3.70 -15.79 19.20
C GLN A 113 -4.06 -15.17 17.85
N GLU A 114 -4.11 -13.84 17.76
CA GLU A 114 -4.36 -13.17 16.48
C GLU A 114 -3.25 -13.49 15.45
N ARG A 115 -1.97 -13.43 15.85
CA ARG A 115 -0.87 -13.78 14.95
C ARG A 115 -0.92 -15.24 14.49
N LYS A 116 -1.33 -16.16 15.37
CA LYS A 116 -1.44 -17.59 15.06
C LYS A 116 -2.60 -17.88 14.11
N ASN A 117 -3.74 -17.22 14.29
CA ASN A 117 -4.98 -17.56 13.59
C ASN A 117 -5.19 -16.74 12.31
N ALA A 118 -4.69 -15.50 12.25
CA ALA A 118 -5.07 -14.56 11.19
C ALA A 118 -3.97 -14.26 10.15
N ASN A 119 -2.74 -14.76 10.33
CA ASN A 119 -1.59 -14.43 9.48
C ASN A 119 -1.38 -12.90 9.29
N LYS A 120 -1.87 -12.10 10.25
CA LYS A 120 -1.77 -10.64 10.32
C LYS A 120 -0.49 -10.28 11.05
N ASN A 121 0.65 -10.34 10.35
CA ASN A 121 1.96 -10.00 10.89
C ASN A 121 2.65 -8.91 10.06
N GLY A 122 3.55 -8.16 10.71
CA GLY A 122 4.31 -7.08 10.08
C GLY A 122 3.41 -6.15 9.28
N THR A 123 3.79 -5.83 8.04
CA THR A 123 3.04 -4.95 7.13
C THR A 123 1.59 -5.37 6.90
N ARG A 124 1.26 -6.68 6.94
CA ARG A 124 -0.12 -7.15 6.72
C ARG A 124 -1.06 -6.72 7.84
N LEU A 125 -0.58 -6.68 9.09
CA LEU A 125 -1.37 -6.17 10.21
C LEU A 125 -1.75 -4.71 9.97
N TYR A 126 -0.78 -3.86 9.63
CA TYR A 126 -1.04 -2.45 9.33
C TYR A 126 -2.01 -2.26 8.15
N GLN A 127 -1.92 -3.10 7.11
CA GLN A 127 -2.85 -3.08 5.98
C GLN A 127 -4.27 -3.43 6.41
N TRP A 128 -4.40 -4.46 7.24
CA TRP A 128 -5.69 -4.90 7.76
C TRP A 128 -6.32 -3.85 8.68
N LEU A 129 -5.56 -3.28 9.63
CA LEU A 129 -6.05 -2.22 10.51
C LEU A 129 -6.62 -1.06 9.71
N LYS A 130 -5.91 -0.64 8.66
CA LYS A 130 -6.38 0.41 7.76
C LYS A 130 -7.61 0.00 6.95
N SER A 131 -7.70 -1.24 6.45
CA SER A 131 -8.86 -1.68 5.65
C SER A 131 -10.13 -1.82 6.48
N GLU A 132 -10.00 -2.16 7.76
CA GLU A 132 -11.12 -2.24 8.70
C GLU A 132 -11.51 -0.88 9.31
N GLY A 133 -10.91 0.23 8.86
CA GLY A 133 -11.24 1.56 9.36
C GLY A 133 -10.69 1.86 10.75
N TYR A 134 -9.56 1.25 11.12
CA TYR A 134 -8.87 1.41 12.39
C TYR A 134 -9.71 0.98 13.61
N PRO A 135 -9.96 -0.34 13.77
CA PRO A 135 -10.73 -0.85 14.90
C PRO A 135 -10.06 -0.54 16.24
N GLU A 136 -10.86 -0.43 17.29
CA GLU A 136 -10.38 -0.28 18.66
C GLU A 136 -9.62 -1.53 19.16
N GLY A 137 -9.03 -1.45 20.36
CA GLY A 137 -8.32 -2.56 21.00
C GLY A 137 -6.82 -2.63 20.69
N TYR A 138 -6.30 -1.65 19.95
CA TYR A 138 -4.88 -1.51 19.62
C TYR A 138 -4.32 -0.19 20.13
N GLN A 139 -3.03 -0.16 20.40
CA GLN A 139 -2.29 1.03 20.83
C GLN A 139 -0.87 1.04 20.24
N THR A 140 -0.27 2.22 20.12
CA THR A 140 1.13 2.36 19.71
C THR A 140 2.04 2.37 20.93
N LEU A 141 2.94 1.39 21.03
CA LEU A 141 3.96 1.31 22.08
C LEU A 141 5.36 1.21 21.49
N CYS A 142 6.36 1.65 22.26
CA CYS A 142 7.73 1.25 22.01
C CYS A 142 7.98 -0.18 22.52
N MET A 143 8.95 -0.88 21.95
CA MET A 143 9.23 -2.28 22.31
C MET A 143 9.52 -2.48 23.80
N ASN A 144 10.12 -1.50 24.47
CA ASN A 144 10.39 -1.59 25.91
C ASN A 144 9.10 -1.51 26.74
N CYS A 145 8.22 -0.53 26.48
CA CYS A 145 6.92 -0.44 27.13
C CYS A 145 6.04 -1.66 26.83
N GLN A 146 6.14 -2.20 25.62
CA GLN A 146 5.43 -3.43 25.27
C GLN A 146 5.94 -4.64 26.08
N PHE A 147 7.24 -4.75 26.32
CA PHE A 147 7.79 -5.80 27.19
C PHE A 147 7.41 -5.62 28.66
N ILE A 148 7.45 -4.38 29.17
CA ILE A 148 7.01 -4.06 30.53
C ILE A 148 5.54 -4.45 30.71
N LYS A 149 4.65 -4.00 29.80
CA LYS A 149 3.23 -4.38 29.82
C LYS A 149 3.04 -5.89 29.85
N ARG A 150 3.77 -6.62 28.99
CA ARG A 150 3.68 -8.08 28.93
C ARG A 150 4.08 -8.75 30.26
N GLU A 151 5.12 -8.24 30.91
CA GLU A 151 5.57 -8.71 32.22
C GLU A 151 4.51 -8.42 33.29
N ASP A 152 4.07 -7.16 33.39
CA ASP A 152 3.10 -6.68 34.38
C ASP A 152 1.76 -7.42 34.26
N GLN A 153 1.31 -7.65 33.04
CA GLN A 153 0.03 -8.32 32.73
C GLN A 153 0.15 -9.85 32.63
N LYS A 154 1.35 -10.40 32.87
CA LYS A 154 1.64 -11.84 32.78
C LYS A 154 1.18 -12.47 31.45
N GLU A 155 1.34 -11.74 30.34
CA GLU A 155 0.97 -12.18 28.98
C GLU A 155 1.99 -13.20 28.41
N PHE A 156 2.31 -14.24 29.19
CA PHE A 156 3.24 -15.28 28.79
C PHE A 156 2.54 -16.40 28.02
N ARG A 157 3.25 -16.97 27.04
CA ARG A 157 2.77 -18.13 26.27
C ARG A 157 2.48 -19.36 27.13
N TYR A 158 3.07 -19.43 28.32
CA TYR A 158 3.01 -20.56 29.24
C TYR A 158 2.28 -20.27 30.54
N ALA A 159 1.51 -19.17 30.65
CA ALA A 159 0.66 -18.90 31.82
C ALA A 159 -0.58 -19.82 31.86
N LYS A 160 -0.44 -21.09 31.45
CA LYS A 160 -1.35 -22.16 31.84
C LYS A 160 -0.70 -22.91 32.99
N ASN A 161 -1.37 -22.88 34.14
CA ASN A 161 -1.16 -23.68 35.34
C ASN A 161 -0.20 -23.07 36.37
N GLN A 162 -0.68 -22.06 37.10
CA GLN A 162 -0.55 -22.01 38.56
C GLN A 162 -1.91 -21.68 39.15
#